data_AF-A0AA43KBD6-F1
#
_entry.id   AF-A0AA43KBD6-F1
#
_cell.length_a   1.000
_cell.length_b   1.000
_cell.length_c   1.000
_cell.angle_alpha   90.00
_cell.angle_beta   90.00
_cell.angle_gamma   90.00
#
_symmetry.space_group_name_H-M   'P 1'
#
loop_
_entity.id
_entity.type
_entity.pdbx_description
1 polymer ?
#
loop_
_entity_poly.entity_id
_entity_poly.type
_entity_poly.pdbx_seq_one_letter_code
_entity_poly.pdbx_strand_id
1 'polypeptide(L)' 'MGNAVSRLNIIWVDGGYNGNPFIYWVMDFCRWTVPVVLRAQQHKGFLLLPKRLVV' A
#
# COMPACT_ATOMS: atom_id res chain seq x y z
N MET A 1 -7.62 -1.06 -22.68
CA MET A 1 -6.83 -1.43 -21.49
C MET A 1 -5.51 -0.69 -21.58
N GLY A 2 -5.09 0.01 -20.52
CA GLY A 2 -3.83 0.77 -20.52
C GLY A 2 -2.61 -0.14 -20.64
N ASN A 3 -1.45 0.43 -20.97
CA ASN A 3 -0.19 -0.30 -21.06
C ASN A 3 0.12 -1.01 -19.74
N ALA A 4 0.58 -2.26 -19.83
CA ALA A 4 0.99 -3.02 -18.66
C ALA A 4 2.19 -2.35 -17.97
N VAL A 5 2.11 -2.19 -16.65
CA VAL A 5 3.21 -1.64 -15.85
C VAL A 5 4.18 -2.78 -15.54
N SER A 6 5.28 -2.87 -16.29
CA SER A 6 6.23 -3.99 -16.21
C SER A 6 7.12 -3.99 -14.96
N ARG A 7 7.07 -2.95 -14.13
CA ARG A 7 7.98 -2.74 -12.98
C ARG A 7 7.27 -2.37 -11.68
N LEU A 8 5.96 -2.59 -11.59
CA LEU A 8 5.25 -2.37 -10.33
C LEU A 8 5.66 -3.45 -9.33
N ASN A 9 6.30 -3.04 -8.22
CA ASN A 9 6.82 -3.95 -7.21
C ASN A 9 6.27 -3.64 -5.81
N ILE A 10 5.83 -2.40 -5.57
CA ILE A 10 5.41 -1.91 -4.25
C ILE A 10 4.11 -1.14 -4.40
N ILE A 11 3.10 -1.50 -3.59
CA ILE A 11 1.82 -0.79 -3.49
C ILE A 11 1.54 -0.52 -2.02
N TRP A 12 1.30 0.75 -1.68
CA TRP A 12 0.97 1.11 -0.31
C TRP A 12 -0.53 1.05 -0.10
N VAL A 13 -0.95 0.51 1.04
CA VAL A 13 -2.37 0.40 1.41
C VAL A 13 -2.61 1.04 2.76
N ASP A 14 -3.85 1.46 3.03
CA ASP A 14 -4.24 1.93 4.36
C ASP A 14 -4.56 0.76 5.31
N GLY A 15 -4.82 1.09 6.58
CA GLY A 15 -5.09 0.12 7.64
C GLY A 15 -6.34 -0.76 7.46
N GLY A 16 -7.22 -0.48 6.50
CA GLY A 16 -8.33 -1.35 6.13
C GLY A 16 -7.89 -2.63 5.41
N TYR A 17 -6.71 -2.63 4.80
CA TYR A 17 -6.10 -3.79 4.14
C TYR A 17 -4.88 -4.25 4.95
N ASN A 18 -5.10 -5.20 5.84
CA ASN A 18 -4.07 -5.67 6.76
C ASN A 18 -4.11 -7.19 6.93
N GLY A 19 -3.15 -7.70 7.70
CA GLY A 19 -3.08 -9.11 8.07
C GLY A 19 -2.25 -9.95 7.09
N ASN A 20 -1.56 -10.93 7.65
CA ASN A 20 -0.68 -11.83 6.91
C ASN A 20 -1.37 -12.54 5.73
N PRO A 21 -2.61 -13.05 5.84
CA PRO A 21 -3.25 -13.75 4.73
C PRO A 21 -3.40 -12.88 3.47
N PHE A 22 -3.81 -11.62 3.64
CA PHE A 22 -3.95 -10.69 2.52
C PHE A 22 -2.59 -10.38 1.90
N ILE A 23 -1.58 -10.07 2.74
CA ILE A 23 -0.23 -9.73 2.27
C ILE A 23 0.39 -10.89 1.49
N TYR A 24 0.29 -12.11 2.01
CA TYR A 24 0.83 -13.30 1.34
C TYR A 24 0.11 -13.59 0.02
N TRP A 25 -1.21 -13.47 -0.01
CA TRP A 25 -1.95 -13.64 -1.26
C TRP A 25 -1.49 -12.65 -2.35
N VAL A 26 -1.27 -11.38 -2.01
CA VAL A 26 -0.76 -10.39 -2.98
C VAL A 26 0.67 -10.71 -3.42
N MET A 27 1.53 -11.12 -2.49
CA MET A 27 2.90 -11.52 -2.82
C MET A 27 2.95 -12.74 -3.74
N ASP A 28 2.09 -13.74 -3.51
CA ASP A 28 2.06 -14.97 -4.31
C ASP A 28 1.46 -14.75 -5.69
N PHE A 29 0.37 -13.99 -5.77
CA PHE A 29 -0.38 -13.76 -7.01
C PHE A 29 0.24 -12.65 -7.87
N CYS A 30 0.56 -11.50 -7.27
CA CYS A 30 1.03 -10.32 -8.00
C CYS A 30 2.56 -10.14 -7.97
N ARG A 31 3.27 -10.82 -7.06
CA ARG A 31 4.70 -10.57 -6.79
C ARG A 31 4.97 -9.14 -6.31
N TRP A 32 3.99 -8.51 -5.66
CA TRP A 32 4.12 -7.17 -5.09
C TRP A 32 4.32 -7.21 -3.57
N THR A 33 5.08 -6.25 -3.08
CA THR A 33 5.13 -5.94 -1.64
C THR A 33 4.04 -4.93 -1.31
N VAL A 34 3.34 -5.15 -0.19
CA VAL A 34 2.23 -4.31 0.24
C VAL A 34 2.47 -3.72 1.63
N PRO A 35 3.21 -2.60 1.74
CA PRO A 35 3.36 -1.88 3.00
C PRO A 35 2.02 -1.29 3.46
N VAL A 36 1.62 -1.59 4.70
CA VAL A 36 0.43 -1.01 5.32
C VAL A 36 0.81 0.30 6.02
N VAL A 37 0.22 1.40 5.56
CA VAL A 37 0.41 2.73 6.13
C VAL A 37 -0.70 2.98 7.15
N LEU A 38 -0.34 2.92 8.43
CA LEU A 38 -1.26 3.20 9.52
C LEU A 38 -1.34 4.69 9.81
N ARG A 39 -2.55 5.13 10.18
CA ARG A 39 -2.78 6.47 10.71
C ARG A 39 -2.07 6.62 12.05
N ALA A 40 -1.40 7.75 12.27
CA ALA A 40 -0.90 8.12 13.58
C ALA A 40 -2.05 8.23 14.59
N GLN A 41 -2.02 7.43 15.66
CA GLN A 41 -3.10 7.36 16.65
C GLN A 41 -3.35 8.70 17.37
N GLN A 42 -2.32 9.54 17.47
CA GLN A 42 -2.35 10.82 18.18
C GLN A 42 -3.09 11.94 17.43
N HIS A 43 -3.39 11.78 16.14
CA HIS A 43 -4.01 12.82 15.33
C HIS A 43 -5.45 12.47 14.96
N LYS A 44 -6.41 13.32 15.34
CA LYS A 44 -7.82 13.30 14.89
C LYS A 44 -7.99 14.25 13.69
N GLY A 45 -8.86 13.92 12.73
CA GLY A 45 -9.03 14.68 11.47
C GLY A 45 -8.11 14.25 10.30
N PHE A 46 -8.16 14.98 9.19
CA PHE A 46 -7.32 14.73 8.00
C PHE A 46 -5.96 15.41 8.17
N LEU A 47 -4.87 14.64 8.09
CA LEU A 47 -3.51 15.16 8.13
C LEU A 47 -2.81 14.86 6.80
N LEU A 48 -2.22 15.90 6.20
CA LEU A 48 -1.39 15.74 5.02
C LEU A 48 -0.12 14.96 5.41
N LEU A 49 0.11 13.83 4.75
CA LEU A 49 1.37 13.10 4.93
C LEU A 49 2.45 13.80 4.09
N PRO A 50 3.66 14.00 4.63
CA PRO A 50 4.71 14.78 3.96
C PRO A 50 5.23 14.15 2.66
N LYS A 51 4.93 12.89 2.35
CA LYS A 51 5.35 12.21 1.12
C LYS A 51 4.36 11.10 0.74
N ARG A 52 3.69 11.22 -0.42
CA ARG A 52 2.72 10.20 -0.91
C ARG A 52 2.97 9.69 -2.33
N LEU A 53 3.85 10.34 -3.11
CA LEU A 53 4.11 9.95 -4.50
C LEU A 53 5.60 10.08 -4.77
N VAL A 54 6.29 8.94 -4.83
CA VAL A 54 7.58 8.84 -5.52
C VAL A 54 7.25 8.11 -6.81
N VAL A 55 7.29 8.85 -7.92
CA VAL A 55 7.07 8.31 -9.28
C VAL A 55 8.37 7.70 -9.76
#